data_AF-A0A9E5P8U9-F1
#
_entry.id   AF-A0A9E5P8U9-F1
#
_cell.length_a   1.000
_cell.length_b   1.000
_cell.length_c   1.000
_cell.angle_alpha   90.00
_cell.angle_beta   90.00
_cell.angle_gamma   90.00
#
_symmetry.space_group_name_H-M   'P 1'
#
loop_
_entity.id
_entity.type
_entity.pdbx_description
1 polymer ?
#
loop_
_entity_poly.entity_id
_entity_poly.type
_entity_poly.pdbx_seq_one_letter_code
_entity_poly.pdbx_strand_id
1 'polypeptide(L)' 'MEFGLSEEQTLLQDSVTRYLDANCPLDRVRRFAEEASAPDLQSGLAELGVFGLLV' A
#
# COMPACT_ATOMS: atom_id res chain seq x y z
N MET A 1 -26.25 -9.39 7.98
CA MET A 1 -25.36 -8.23 7.80
C MET A 1 -23.96 -8.74 8.06
N GLU A 2 -23.14 -8.79 7.03
CA GLU A 2 -21.74 -9.17 7.16
C GLU A 2 -20.96 -7.88 7.37
N PHE A 3 -20.31 -7.75 8.52
CA PHE A 3 -19.55 -6.55 8.90
C PHE A 3 -18.06 -6.67 8.53
N GLY A 4 -17.74 -7.59 7.62
CA GLY A 4 -16.39 -7.86 7.17
C GLY A 4 -16.08 -7.20 5.84
N LEU A 5 -14.79 -7.17 5.51
CA LEU A 5 -14.35 -6.94 4.14
C LEU A 5 -14.85 -8.08 3.26
N SER A 6 -15.13 -7.78 2.00
CA SER A 6 -15.30 -8.83 1.01
C SER A 6 -14.00 -9.62 0.82
N GLU A 7 -14.08 -10.80 0.21
CA GLU A 7 -12.91 -11.59 -0.14
C GLU A 7 -11.96 -10.80 -1.05
N GLU A 8 -12.49 -10.07 -2.04
CA GLU A 8 -11.71 -9.20 -2.92
C GLU A 8 -10.99 -8.08 -2.17
N GLN A 9 -11.67 -7.44 -1.20
CA GLN A 9 -11.07 -6.41 -0.36
C GLN A 9 -9.96 -6.98 0.53
N THR A 10 -10.12 -8.21 1.03
CA THR A 10 -9.11 -8.91 1.81
C THR A 10 -7.89 -9.26 0.96
N LEU A 11 -8.10 -9.78 -0.27
CA LEU A 11 -7.02 -10.08 -1.21
C LEU A 11 -6.23 -8.83 -1.62
N LEU A 12 -6.93 -7.71 -1.81
CA LEU A 12 -6.31 -6.42 -2.07
C LEU A 12 -5.47 -5.97 -0.88
N GLN A 13 -6.02 -6.03 0.34
CA GLN A 13 -5.31 -5.71 1.57
C GLN A 13 -4.03 -6.55 1.72
N ASP A 14 -4.10 -7.86 1.47
CA ASP A 14 -2.94 -8.76 1.55
C ASP A 14 -1.86 -8.42 0.51
N SER A 15 -2.28 -7.98 -0.69
CA SER A 15 -1.36 -7.59 -1.76
C SER A 15 -0.63 -6.29 -1.43
N VAL A 16 -1.37 -5.29 -0.92
CA VAL A 16 -0.79 -4.01 -0.47
C VAL A 16 0.13 -4.23 0.74
N THR A 17 -0.28 -5.05 1.71
CA THR A 17 0.53 -5.38 2.90
C THR A 17 1.88 -5.98 2.48
N ARG A 18 1.87 -7.02 1.64
CA ARG A 18 3.10 -7.66 1.16
C ARG A 18 4.01 -6.70 0.39
N TYR A 19 3.44 -5.82 -0.43
CA TYR A 19 4.21 -4.83 -1.16
C TYR A 19 4.89 -3.83 -0.22
N LEU A 20 4.16 -3.31 0.78
CA LEU A 20 4.72 -2.37 1.74
C LEU A 20 5.77 -3.02 2.64
N ASP A 21 5.56 -4.26 3.10
CA ASP A 21 6.55 -4.99 3.89
C ASP A 21 7.87 -5.18 3.14
N ALA A 22 7.81 -5.47 1.84
CA ALA A 22 8.98 -5.66 1.01
C ALA A 22 9.71 -4.35 0.66
N ASN A 23 8.97 -3.24 0.48
CA ASN A 23 9.51 -2.01 -0.12
C ASN A 23 9.59 -0.82 0.84
N CYS A 24 9.02 -0.92 2.04
CA CYS A 24 8.92 0.15 3.03
C CYS A 24 9.49 -0.26 4.41
N PRO A 25 10.77 -0.65 4.51
CA PRO A 25 11.39 -0.96 5.79
C PRO A 25 11.42 0.26 6.71
N LEU A 26 11.51 0.04 8.03
CA LEU A 26 11.45 1.10 9.04
C LEU A 26 12.47 2.24 8.83
N ASP A 27 13.68 1.91 8.36
CA ASP A 27 14.70 2.92 8.00
C ASP A 27 14.19 3.90 6.93
N ARG A 28 13.53 3.36 5.90
CA ARG A 28 12.97 4.14 4.82
C ARG A 28 11.80 5.00 5.28
N VAL A 29 10.94 4.46 6.15
CA VAL A 29 9.84 5.22 6.77
C VAL A 29 10.38 6.42 7.54
N ARG A 30 11.48 6.24 8.29
CA ARG A 30 12.13 7.34 9.01
C ARG A 30 12.66 8.42 8.07
N ARG A 31 13.34 8.04 6.98
CA ARG A 31 13.81 9.00 5.96
C ARG A 31 12.66 9.73 5.28
N PHE A 32 11.56 9.04 4.99
CA PHE A 32 10.38 9.67 4.41
C PHE A 32 9.77 10.77 5.30
N ALA A 33 9.84 10.64 6.62
CA ALA A 33 9.35 11.67 7.54
C ALA A 33 10.12 13.01 7.41
N GLU A 34 11.35 12.97 6.91
CA GLU A 34 12.19 14.15 6.69
C GLU A 34 12.08 14.65 5.23
N GLU A 35 12.10 13.73 4.26
CA GLU A 35 12.19 14.04 2.83
C GLU A 35 10.82 14.15 2.12
N ALA A 36 9.78 13.57 2.71
CA ALA A 36 8.41 13.49 2.18
C ALA A 36 8.30 13.01 0.72
N SER A 37 9.23 12.16 0.27
CA SER A 37 9.31 11.70 -1.12
C SER A 37 9.57 10.19 -1.20
N ALA A 38 8.76 9.49 -2.00
CA ALA A 38 8.93 8.06 -2.30
C ALA A 38 8.29 7.70 -3.65
N PRO A 39 8.79 8.24 -4.78
CA PRO A 39 8.18 8.07 -6.09
C PRO A 39 8.14 6.60 -6.54
N ASP A 40 9.15 5.80 -6.21
CA ASP A 40 9.17 4.36 -6.49
C ASP A 40 8.08 3.60 -5.71
N LEU A 41 7.81 3.97 -4.46
CA LEU A 41 6.68 3.40 -3.71
C LEU A 41 5.35 3.77 -4.36
N GLN A 42 5.19 5.03 -4.78
CA GLN A 42 3.99 5.50 -5.47
C GLN A 42 3.77 4.77 -6.79
N SER A 43 4.84 4.55 -7.58
CA SER A 43 4.76 3.77 -8.82
C SER A 43 4.26 2.35 -8.58
N GLY A 44 4.80 1.62 -7.62
CA GLY A 44 4.31 0.26 -7.36
C GLY A 44 2.88 0.22 -6.78
N LEU A 45 2.47 1.24 -6.00
CA LEU A 45 1.06 1.36 -5.59
C LEU A 45 0.13 1.64 -6.78
N ALA A 46 0.60 2.40 -7.78
CA ALA A 46 -0.14 2.61 -9.02
C ALA A 46 -0.26 1.32 -9.84
N GLU A 47 0.80 0.50 -9.90
CA GLU A 47 0.78 -0.82 -10.56
C GLU A 47 -0.19 -1.79 -9.87
N LEU A 48 -0.37 -1.67 -8.56
CA LEU A 48 -1.38 -2.41 -7.79
C LEU A 48 -2.81 -1.87 -7.98
N GLY A 49 -2.99 -0.76 -8.71
CA GLY A 49 -4.29 -0.15 -8.97
C GLY A 49 -4.88 0.63 -7.78
N VAL A 50 -4.10 0.89 -6.73
CA VAL A 50 -4.58 1.50 -5.47
C VAL A 50 -5.19 2.88 -5.71
N PHE A 51 -4.63 3.67 -6.63
CA PHE A 51 -5.15 5.00 -6.95
C PHE A 51 -6.44 5.01 -7.78
N GLY A 52 -6.85 3.85 -8.31
CA GLY A 52 -8.12 3.70 -9.05
C GLY A 52 -9.28 3.23 -8.20
N LEU A 53 -9.07 2.98 -6.90
CA LEU A 53 -10.10 2.47 -6.00
C LEU A 53 -11.19 3.54 -5.75
N LEU A 54 -12.45 3.10 -5.75
CA LEU A 54 -13.57 3.91 -5.30
C LEU A 54 -13.72 3.75 -3.78
N VAL A 55 -13.84 4.87 -3.06
CA VAL A 55 -13.96 4.95 -1.60
C VAL A 55 -15.35 5.43 -1.21
#